data_AF-A0A0G4E546-F1
#
_entry.id   AF-A0A0G4E546-F1
#
_cell.length_a   1.000
_cell.length_b   1.000
_cell.length_c   1.000
_cell.angle_alpha   90.00
_cell.angle_beta   90.00
_cell.angle_gamma   90.00
#
_symmetry.space_group_name_H-M   'P 1'
#
loop_
_entity.id
_entity.type
_entity.pdbx_description
1 polymer ?
#
loop_
_entity_poly.entity_id
_entity_poly.type
_entity_poly.pdbx_seq_one_letter_code
_entity_poly.pdbx_strand_id
1 'polypeptide(L)'
;MAVEQVFRSSYDRSQIFMTKAEAEAHDRKLEVAENLSTLFRHVLPNMTEEDAETLGIFVADRRVVLSAALKKNPADILELLKPQDAAASTVVPLAQAS
;
A
#
# COMPACT_ATOMS: atom_id res chain seq x y z
N MET A 1 -0.29 -5.78 -35.77
CA MET A 1 0.44 -5.36 -34.56
C MET A 1 -0.59 -5.13 -33.47
N ALA A 2 -0.48 -5.78 -32.31
CA ALA A 2 -1.34 -5.51 -31.16
C ALA A 2 -0.67 -4.48 -30.25
N VAL A 3 -1.44 -3.53 -29.72
CA VAL A 3 -0.96 -2.49 -28.80
C VAL A 3 -1.74 -2.66 -27.49
N GLU A 4 -1.02 -2.86 -26.39
CA GLU A 4 -1.61 -2.92 -25.05
C GLU A 4 -1.43 -1.58 -24.33
N GLN A 5 -2.52 -1.09 -23.73
CA GLN A 5 -2.49 0.13 -22.94
C GLN A 5 -2.16 -0.22 -21.49
N VAL A 6 -1.09 0.37 -20.97
CA VAL A 6 -0.67 0.20 -19.57
C VAL A 6 -0.72 1.53 -18.83
N PHE A 7 -1.02 1.46 -17.54
CA PHE A 7 -1.04 2.60 -16.62
C PHE A 7 0.16 2.51 -15.68
N ARG A 8 0.76 3.65 -15.34
CA ARG A 8 1.89 3.71 -14.41
C ARG A 8 1.49 4.50 -13.17
N SER A 9 1.99 4.05 -12.02
CA SER A 9 1.88 4.81 -10.78
C SER A 9 2.65 6.13 -10.90
N SER A 10 2.04 7.20 -10.40
CA SER A 10 2.64 8.53 -10.42
C SER A 10 3.77 8.65 -9.40
N TYR A 11 3.64 7.91 -8.30
CA TYR A 11 4.58 7.89 -7.17
C TYR A 11 5.69 6.84 -7.34
N ASP A 12 5.42 5.73 -8.05
CA ASP A 12 6.37 4.65 -8.33
C ASP A 12 6.31 4.27 -9.82
N ARG A 13 7.24 4.84 -10.59
CA ARG A 13 7.32 4.65 -12.05
C ARG A 13 7.77 3.25 -12.47
N SER A 14 8.24 2.43 -11.52
CA SER A 14 8.64 1.04 -11.76
C SER A 14 7.43 0.11 -11.78
N GLN A 15 6.33 0.48 -11.11
CA GLN A 15 5.09 -0.27 -11.11
C GLN A 15 4.19 0.07 -12.29
N ILE A 16 3.71 -0.99 -12.94
CA ILE A 16 2.86 -0.94 -14.13
C ILE A 16 1.58 -1.71 -13.82
N PHE A 17 0.44 -1.09 -14.11
CA PHE A 17 -0.90 -1.64 -13.92
C PHE A 17 -1.60 -1.79 -15.26
N MET A 18 -2.45 -2.81 -15.38
CA MET A 18 -3.24 -3.03 -16.59
C MET A 18 -4.49 -2.16 -16.63
N THR A 19 -4.95 -1.69 -15.47
CA THR A 19 -6.12 -0.81 -15.37
C THR A 19 -5.79 0.51 -14.69
N LYS A 20 -6.50 1.56 -15.11
CA LYS A 20 -6.39 2.89 -14.51
C LYS A 20 -6.78 2.89 -13.03
N ALA A 21 -7.83 2.15 -12.68
CA ALA A 21 -8.35 2.08 -11.32
C ALA A 21 -7.33 1.47 -10.34
N GLU A 22 -6.58 0.45 -10.75
CA GLU A 22 -5.52 -0.14 -9.94
C GLU A 22 -4.36 0.84 -9.72
N ALA A 23 -3.95 1.57 -10.76
CA ALA A 23 -2.93 2.60 -10.65
C ALA A 23 -3.36 3.73 -9.69
N GLU A 24 -4.60 4.23 -9.83
CA GLU A 24 -5.14 5.26 -8.94
C GLU A 24 -5.28 4.77 -7.49
N ALA A 25 -5.69 3.51 -7.29
CA ALA A 25 -5.78 2.91 -5.97
C ALA A 25 -4.41 2.76 -5.31
N HIS A 26 -3.37 2.43 -6.09
CA HIS A 26 -1.99 2.37 -5.63
C HIS A 26 -1.43 3.76 -5.29
N ASP A 27 -1.64 4.75 -6.16
CA ASP A 27 -1.22 6.13 -5.92
C ASP A 27 -1.85 6.69 -4.64
N ARG A 28 -3.16 6.48 -4.47
CA ARG A 28 -3.87 6.87 -3.25
C ARG A 28 -3.36 6.16 -2.00
N LYS A 29 -2.89 4.92 -2.13
CA LYS A 29 -2.31 4.16 -1.03
C LYS A 29 -0.99 4.79 -0.57
N LEU A 30 -0.12 5.13 -1.51
CA LEU A 30 1.17 5.77 -1.23
C LEU A 30 0.99 7.15 -0.61
N GLU A 31 0.07 7.96 -1.16
CA GLU A 31 -0.27 9.27 -0.58
C GLU A 31 -0.77 9.17 0.86
N VAL A 32 -1.61 8.18 1.17
CA VAL A 32 -2.08 7.94 2.55
C VAL A 32 -0.93 7.52 3.46
N ALA A 33 -0.03 6.66 2.99
CA ALA A 33 1.11 6.22 3.76
C ALA A 33 2.03 7.39 4.15
N GLU A 34 2.39 8.25 3.20
CA GLU A 34 3.26 9.42 3.43
C GLU A 34 2.65 10.39 4.45
N ASN A 35 1.35 10.67 4.33
CA ASN A 35 0.63 11.50 5.28
C ASN A 35 0.59 10.88 6.69
N LEU A 36 0.41 9.56 6.79
CA LEU A 36 0.43 8.84 8.06
C LEU A 36 1.82 8.84 8.69
N SER A 37 2.88 8.60 7.91
CA SER A 37 4.26 8.67 8.40
C SER A 37 4.60 10.06 8.94
N THR A 38 4.12 11.11 8.27
CA THR A 38 4.24 12.49 8.75
C THR A 38 3.48 12.71 10.06
N LEU A 39 2.25 12.19 10.16
CA LEU A 39 1.47 12.23 11.41
C LEU A 39 2.16 11.47 12.55
N PHE A 40 2.73 10.30 12.29
CA PHE A 40 3.41 9.51 13.31
C PHE A 40 4.65 10.20 13.84
N ARG A 41 5.47 10.79 12.96
CA ARG A 41 6.63 11.60 13.39
C ARG A 41 6.21 12.86 14.14
N HIS A 42 5.03 13.42 13.85
CA HIS A 42 4.49 14.54 14.62
C HIS A 42 4.11 14.13 16.05
N VAL A 43 3.48 12.97 16.23
CA VAL A 43 3.06 12.45 17.56
C VAL A 43 4.25 11.87 18.33
N LEU A 44 5.18 11.22 17.64
CA LEU A 44 6.39 10.59 18.19
C LEU A 44 7.63 11.14 17.46
N PRO A 45 8.19 12.28 17.90
CA PRO A 45 9.34 12.92 17.25
C PRO A 45 10.62 12.07 17.23
N ASN A 46 10.72 11.09 18.14
CA ASN A 46 11.87 10.19 18.24
C ASN A 46 11.75 8.95 17.33
N MET A 47 10.66 8.83 16.55
CA MET A 47 10.47 7.74 15.59
C MET A 47 11.37 7.95 14.39
N THR A 48 12.05 6.89 13.94
CA THR A 48 12.87 6.97 12.73
C THR A 48 11.99 7.13 11.49
N GLU A 49 12.56 7.67 10.41
CA GLU A 49 11.84 7.82 9.15
C GLU A 49 11.43 6.46 8.56
N GLU A 50 12.31 5.47 8.63
CA GLU A 50 12.06 4.11 8.16
C GLU A 50 10.93 3.41 8.94
N ASP A 51 10.91 3.57 10.27
CA ASP A 51 9.83 3.02 11.09
C ASP A 51 8.50 3.69 10.75
N ALA A 52 8.51 5.01 10.58
CA ALA A 52 7.32 5.79 10.29
C ALA A 52 6.75 5.45 8.91
N GLU A 53 7.61 5.25 7.91
CA GLU A 53 7.25 4.78 6.57
C GLU A 53 6.66 3.36 6.63
N THR A 54 7.35 2.44 7.30
CA THR A 54 6.90 1.05 7.47
C THR A 54 5.52 0.98 8.11
N LEU A 55 5.30 1.75 9.18
CA LEU A 55 4.00 1.82 9.85
C LEU A 55 2.94 2.48 8.97
N GLY A 56 3.29 3.55 8.24
CA GLY A 56 2.41 4.25 7.32
C GLY A 56 1.89 3.33 6.22
N ILE A 57 2.78 2.57 5.58
CA ILE A 57 2.44 1.59 4.54
C ILE A 57 1.56 0.47 5.12
N PHE A 58 1.92 -0.08 6.28
CA PHE A 58 1.14 -1.13 6.95
C PHE A 58 -0.32 -0.73 7.16
N VAL A 59 -0.54 0.51 7.62
CA VAL A 59 -1.88 1.08 7.86
C VAL A 59 -2.58 1.40 6.54
N ALA A 60 -1.89 1.94 5.54
CA ALA A 60 -2.46 2.29 4.25
C ALA A 60 -2.96 1.07 3.45
N ASP A 61 -2.22 -0.04 3.52
CA ASP A 61 -2.61 -1.34 2.94
C ASP A 61 -3.92 -1.86 3.56
N ARG A 62 -4.06 -1.71 4.88
CA ARG A 62 -5.20 -2.22 5.66
C ARG A 62 -6.26 -1.17 5.95
N ARG A 63 -6.21 -0.01 5.29
CA ARG A 63 -7.03 1.17 5.63
C ARG A 63 -8.53 0.87 5.71
N VAL A 64 -9.04 0.01 4.82
CA VAL A 64 -10.47 -0.34 4.78
C VAL A 64 -10.86 -1.14 6.02
N VAL A 65 -10.09 -2.20 6.33
CA VAL A 65 -10.34 -3.06 7.49
C VAL A 65 -10.13 -2.29 8.79
N LEU A 66 -9.05 -1.51 8.90
CA LEU A 66 -8.80 -0.63 10.04
C LEU A 66 -9.93 0.38 10.24
N SER A 67 -10.40 1.04 9.18
CA SER A 67 -11.50 2.00 9.29
C SER A 67 -12.82 1.36 9.73
N ALA A 68 -13.07 0.10 9.34
CA ALA A 68 -14.25 -0.64 9.76
C ALA A 68 -14.14 -1.10 11.22
N ALA A 69 -12.97 -1.64 11.61
CA ALA A 69 -12.69 -2.08 12.97
C ALA A 69 -12.81 -0.93 13.98
N LEU A 70 -12.21 0.23 13.66
CA LEU A 70 -12.30 1.44 14.48
C LEU A 70 -13.74 1.95 14.67
N LYS A 71 -14.63 1.70 13.71
CA LYS A 71 -16.03 2.17 13.75
C LYS A 71 -16.98 1.18 14.43
N LYS A 72 -16.74 -0.12 14.30
CA LYS A 72 -17.71 -1.17 14.70
C LYS A 72 -17.27 -1.94 15.93
N ASN A 73 -16.14 -2.63 15.83
CA ASN A 73 -15.67 -3.56 16.84
C ASN A 73 -14.14 -3.44 17.00
N PRO A 74 -13.66 -2.92 18.15
CA PRO A 74 -12.24 -2.81 18.42
C PRO A 74 -11.48 -4.14 18.39
N ALA A 75 -12.15 -5.27 18.67
CA ALA A 75 -11.51 -6.59 18.67
C ALA A 75 -11.02 -7.00 17.27
N ASP A 76 -11.66 -6.52 16.20
CA ASP A 76 -11.30 -6.82 14.81
C ASP A 76 -9.90 -6.28 14.45
N ILE A 77 -9.39 -5.30 15.21
CA ILE A 77 -8.02 -4.78 15.04
C ILE A 77 -7.00 -5.90 15.27
N LEU A 78 -7.27 -6.80 16.22
CA LEU A 78 -6.35 -7.90 16.55
C LEU A 78 -6.29 -8.96 15.44
N GLU A 79 -7.28 -9.03 14.55
CA GLU A 79 -7.22 -9.93 13.41
C GLU A 79 -6.11 -9.53 12.41
N LEU A 80 -5.70 -8.25 12.42
CA LEU A 80 -4.64 -7.70 11.57
C LEU A 80 -3.23 -8.10 12.00
N LEU A 81 -3.06 -8.73 13.16
CA LEU A 81 -1.79 -9.31 13.62
C LEU A 81 -1.39 -10.53 12.76
N LYS A 82 -2.37 -11.16 12.10
CA LYS A 82 -2.08 -12.29 11.22
C LYS A 82 -1.43 -11.75 9.94
N PRO A 83 -0.30 -12.33 9.50
CA PRO A 83 0.29 -11.96 8.22
C PRO A 83 -0.75 -12.24 7.14
N GLN A 84 -1.08 -11.21 6.37
CA GLN A 84 -1.88 -11.40 5.16
C GLN A 84 -0.94 -12.03 4.14
N ASP A 85 -1.21 -13.28 3.76
CA ASP A 85 -0.55 -13.89 2.61
C ASP A 85 -0.65 -12.93 1.44
N ALA A 86 0.53 -12.57 0.91
CA ALA A 86 0.72 -11.62 -0.17
C ALA A 86 0.08 -12.16 -1.46
N ALA A 87 -1.24 -12.09 -1.57
CA ALA A 87 -1.95 -12.34 -2.80
C ALA A 87 -1.84 -11.10 -3.70
N ALA A 88 -1.15 -11.29 -4.82
CA ALA A 88 -1.03 -10.41 -5.98
C ALA A 88 0.06 -9.32 -5.94
N SER A 89 1.32 -9.76 -5.92
CA SER A 89 2.35 -9.11 -6.74
C SER A 89 3.05 -10.16 -7.59
N THR A 90 2.31 -10.73 -8.55
CA THR A 90 2.90 -11.54 -9.63
C THR A 90 3.50 -10.60 -10.66
N VAL A 91 4.58 -9.91 -10.29
CA VAL A 91 5.52 -9.36 -11.26
C VAL A 91 6.42 -10.52 -11.66
N VAL A 92 6.08 -11.19 -12.78
CA VAL A 92 7.00 -12.13 -13.42
C VAL A 92 8.18 -11.30 -13.94
N PRO A 93 9.41 -11.49 -13.44
CA PRO A 93 10.57 -10.85 -14.03
C PRO A 93 10.75 -11.41 -15.45
N LEU A 94 10.96 -10.53 -16.42
CA LEU A 94 11.17 -10.85 -17.84
C LEU A 94 12.36 -11.82 -18.09
N ALA A 95 13.13 -12.17 -17.07
CA ALA A 95 14.29 -13.05 -17.12
C ALA A 95 13.97 -14.56 -17.23
N GLN A 96 12.71 -14.98 -17.22
CA GLN A 96 12.33 -16.40 -17.34
C GLN A 96 11.52 -16.77 -18.59
N ALA A 97 11.41 -15.87 -19.56
CA ALA A 97 10.91 -16.21 -20.89
C ALA A 97 12.08 -16.46 -21.85
N SER A 98 12.72 -17.62 -21.73
CA SER A 98 13.66 -18.15 -22.74
C SER A 98 13.71 -19.67 -22.65
#